data_AF-A0A7K2FLP7-F1
#
_entry.id   AF-A0A7K2FLP7-F1
#
_cell.length_a   1.000
_cell.length_b   1.000
_cell.length_c   1.000
_cell.angle_alpha   90.00
_cell.angle_beta   90.00
_cell.angle_gamma   90.00
#
_symmetry.space_group_name_H-M   'P 1'
#
loop_
_entity.id
_entity.type
_entity.pdbx_description
1 polymer ?
#
loop_
_entity_poly.entity_id
_entity_poly.type
_entity_poly.pdbx_seq_one_letter_code
_entity_poly.pdbx_strand_id
1 'polypeptide(L)'
;MTNHCCEAMSRHVNVRCDQHDGDPFGCPDALVGFSARFQEYGLIVHDGGTSSITIDFCPWCGQRLPESQRDRWFDELERRGIDPWEDEVPAEFQDDRWLAALPRD
;
A
#
# COMPACT_ATOMS: atom_id res chain seq x y z
N MET A 1 8.30 -9.06 -7.07
CA MET A 1 6.93 -8.93 -7.60
C MET A 1 5.98 -9.46 -6.56
N THR A 2 5.11 -8.61 -6.03
CA THR A 2 4.05 -9.03 -5.13
C THR A 2 3.05 -9.84 -5.93
N ASN A 3 2.84 -11.11 -5.56
CA ASN A 3 1.79 -11.91 -6.17
C ASN A 3 0.45 -11.44 -5.58
N HIS A 4 -0.37 -10.77 -6.39
CA HIS A 4 -1.73 -10.42 -5.98
C HIS A 4 -2.67 -11.61 -6.13
N CYS A 5 -3.80 -11.59 -5.42
CA CYS A 5 -4.72 -12.72 -5.33
C CYS A 5 -5.35 -13.18 -6.67
N CYS A 6 -5.43 -12.30 -7.68
CA CYS A 6 -5.93 -12.65 -9.01
C CYS A 6 -5.34 -11.74 -10.10
N GLU A 7 -5.54 -12.12 -11.36
CA GLU A 7 -5.08 -11.35 -12.52
C GLU A 7 -5.73 -9.96 -12.59
N ALA A 8 -7.02 -9.85 -12.26
CA ALA A 8 -7.72 -8.56 -12.27
C ALA A 8 -7.12 -7.57 -11.26
N MET A 9 -6.91 -8.01 -10.01
CA MET A 9 -6.22 -7.21 -8.99
C MET A 9 -4.82 -6.81 -9.47
N SER A 10 -4.05 -7.76 -10.03
CA SER A 10 -2.71 -7.48 -10.55
C SER A 10 -2.73 -6.42 -11.66
N ARG A 11 -3.69 -6.50 -12.58
CA ARG A 11 -3.83 -5.55 -13.68
C ARG A 11 -4.19 -4.15 -13.17
N HIS A 12 -5.11 -4.04 -12.23
CA HIS A 12 -5.59 -2.74 -11.74
C HIS A 12 -4.59 -2.04 -10.83
N VAL A 13 -3.88 -2.78 -9.96
CA VAL A 13 -2.83 -2.21 -9.09
C VAL A 13 -1.62 -1.75 -9.90
N ASN A 14 -1.31 -2.42 -11.01
CA ASN A 14 -0.16 -2.11 -11.86
C ASN A 14 -0.53 -1.26 -13.10
N VAL A 15 -1.69 -0.59 -13.08
CA VAL A 15 -2.08 0.29 -14.20
C VAL A 15 -1.03 1.40 -14.36
N ARG A 16 -0.61 1.65 -15.60
CA ARG A 16 0.29 2.74 -15.95
C ARG A 16 -0.44 3.67 -16.90
N CYS A 17 -0.49 4.95 -16.55
CA CYS A 17 -1.10 5.98 -17.36
C CYS A 17 -0.04 6.95 -17.86
N ASP A 18 0.16 6.99 -19.17
CA ASP A 18 1.13 7.89 -19.81
C ASP A 18 0.67 9.36 -19.78
N GLN A 19 -0.61 9.62 -19.48
CA GLN A 19 -1.18 10.97 -19.43
C GLN A 19 -1.02 11.66 -18.06
N HIS A 20 -0.70 10.90 -17.02
CA HIS A 20 -0.61 11.39 -15.64
C HIS A 20 0.74 11.01 -15.01
N ASP A 21 1.80 10.95 -15.81
CA ASP A 21 3.18 10.64 -15.39
C ASP A 21 3.33 9.35 -14.55
N GLY A 22 2.40 8.41 -14.71
CA GLY A 22 2.36 7.18 -13.92
C GLY A 22 1.91 7.37 -12.46
N ASP A 23 1.42 8.56 -12.06
CA ASP A 23 0.79 8.78 -10.76
C ASP A 23 -0.61 8.13 -10.72
N PRO A 24 -0.82 7.09 -9.90
CA PRO A 24 -2.13 6.47 -9.77
C PRO A 24 -3.15 7.38 -9.07
N PHE A 25 -2.76 8.35 -8.25
CA PHE A 25 -3.72 9.23 -7.57
C PHE A 25 -4.27 10.32 -8.50
N GLY A 26 -3.44 10.81 -9.43
CA GLY A 26 -3.83 11.74 -10.49
C GLY A 26 -4.62 11.12 -11.65
N CYS A 27 -4.64 9.80 -11.79
CA CYS A 27 -5.34 9.12 -12.89
C CYS A 27 -6.73 8.64 -12.47
N PRO A 28 -7.84 9.14 -13.07
CA PRO A 28 -9.20 8.74 -12.71
C PRO A 28 -9.55 7.28 -13.05
N ASP A 29 -8.72 6.61 -13.86
CA ASP A 29 -8.87 5.20 -14.23
C ASP A 29 -8.15 4.25 -13.25
N ALA A 30 -7.33 4.78 -12.34
CA ALA A 30 -6.64 4.02 -11.31
C ALA A 30 -7.51 3.92 -10.05
N LEU A 31 -8.17 2.78 -9.88
CA LEU A 31 -9.19 2.61 -8.82
C LEU A 31 -8.64 2.04 -7.51
N VAL A 32 -7.60 1.22 -7.58
CA VAL A 32 -7.04 0.50 -6.43
C VAL A 32 -5.54 0.75 -6.34
N GLY A 33 -5.09 1.19 -5.17
CA GLY A 33 -3.68 1.31 -4.83
C GLY A 33 -3.22 0.16 -3.93
N PHE A 34 -1.94 -0.19 -4.02
CA PHE A 34 -1.27 -1.09 -3.07
C PHE A 34 -0.11 -0.36 -2.40
N SER A 35 -0.12 -0.32 -1.07
CA SER A 35 1.01 0.20 -0.28
C SER A 35 1.89 -0.95 0.17
N ALA A 36 3.08 -1.08 -0.41
CA ALA A 36 4.03 -2.13 -0.02
C ALA A 36 4.48 -1.99 1.44
N ARG A 37 4.78 -0.76 1.90
CA ARG A 37 5.19 -0.48 3.28
C ARG A 37 4.14 -0.90 4.32
N PHE A 38 2.85 -0.84 3.96
CA PHE A 38 1.75 -1.21 4.86
C PHE A 38 1.14 -2.56 4.52
N GLN A 39 1.61 -3.26 3.47
CA GLN A 39 0.97 -4.46 2.92
C GLN A 39 -0.55 -4.31 2.77
N GLU A 40 -1.01 -3.15 2.28
CA GLU A 40 -2.44 -2.83 2.29
C GLU A 40 -2.94 -2.47 0.89
N TYR A 41 -4.21 -2.76 0.66
CA TYR A 41 -4.93 -2.33 -0.53
C TYR A 41 -5.95 -1.28 -0.16
N GLY A 42 -6.12 -0.28 -1.01
CA GLY A 42 -7.13 0.77 -0.82
C GLY A 42 -7.81 1.17 -2.12
N LEU A 43 -9.08 1.55 -2.01
CA LEU A 43 -9.79 2.28 -3.07
C LEU A 43 -9.30 3.71 -3.08
N ILE A 44 -8.77 4.16 -4.22
CA ILE A 44 -8.26 5.52 -4.36
C ILE A 44 -9.43 6.50 -4.31
N VAL A 45 -9.27 7.57 -3.52
CA VAL A 45 -10.23 8.68 -3.45
C VAL A 45 -9.67 9.81 -4.31
N HIS A 46 -10.30 10.08 -5.45
CA HIS A 46 -9.87 11.15 -6.36
C HIS A 46 -10.42 12.52 -5.93
N ASP A 47 -9.97 13.00 -4.77
CA ASP A 47 -10.29 14.32 -4.20
C ASP A 47 -9.20 15.38 -4.45
N GLY A 48 -8.17 15.03 -5.23
CA GLY A 48 -6.97 15.84 -5.46
C GLY A 48 -5.84 15.59 -4.47
N GLY A 49 -6.01 14.67 -3.51
CA GLY A 49 -4.98 14.20 -2.59
C GLY A 49 -4.50 12.77 -2.88
N THR A 50 -3.87 12.15 -1.88
CA THR A 50 -3.38 10.76 -1.90
C THR A 50 -4.19 9.83 -0.98
N SER A 51 -5.44 10.22 -0.72
CA SER A 51 -6.36 9.51 0.16
C SER A 51 -6.81 8.18 -0.45
N SER A 52 -6.99 7.17 0.39
CA SER A 52 -7.59 5.89 -0.01
C SER A 52 -8.38 5.26 1.13
N ILE A 53 -9.42 4.48 0.79
CA ILE A 53 -10.20 3.69 1.74
C ILE A 53 -9.69 2.25 1.72
N THR A 54 -9.16 1.76 2.84
CA THR A 54 -8.65 0.39 2.96
C THR A 54 -9.75 -0.64 2.68
N ILE A 55 -9.39 -1.73 1.98
CA ILE A 55 -10.30 -2.84 1.66
C ILE A 55 -9.76 -4.18 2.18
N ASP A 56 -10.67 -5.01 2.70
CA ASP A 56 -10.32 -6.32 3.26
C ASP A 56 -10.52 -7.47 2.25
N PHE A 57 -11.24 -7.24 1.16
CA PHE A 57 -11.59 -8.25 0.17
C PHE A 57 -11.33 -7.73 -1.24
N CYS A 58 -10.80 -8.61 -2.09
CA CYS A 58 -10.60 -8.32 -3.49
C CYS A 58 -11.95 -8.05 -4.19
N PRO A 59 -12.13 -6.88 -4.86
CA PRO A 59 -13.38 -6.55 -5.56
C PRO A 59 -13.71 -7.49 -6.72
N TRP A 60 -12.74 -8.27 -7.21
CA TRP A 60 -12.90 -9.11 -8.39
C TRP A 60 -13.07 -10.60 -8.08
N CYS A 61 -12.26 -11.17 -7.17
CA CYS A 61 -12.34 -12.60 -6.83
C CYS A 61 -12.94 -12.87 -5.45
N GLY A 62 -13.21 -11.84 -4.64
CA GLY A 62 -13.76 -11.99 -3.30
C GLY A 62 -12.79 -12.57 -2.26
N GLN A 63 -11.54 -12.86 -2.62
CA GLN A 63 -10.55 -13.37 -1.68
C GLN A 63 -10.23 -12.31 -0.61
N ARG A 64 -10.15 -12.75 0.65
CA ARG A 64 -9.66 -11.92 1.75
C ARG A 64 -8.22 -11.52 1.50
N LEU A 65 -7.93 -10.23 1.61
CA LEU A 65 -6.62 -9.64 1.42
C LEU A 65 -5.79 -9.79 2.72
N PRO A 66 -4.45 -9.69 2.63
CA PRO A 66 -3.60 -9.63 3.81
C PRO A 66 -4.02 -8.49 4.75
N GLU A 67 -3.86 -8.69 6.05
CA GLU A 67 -4.13 -7.67 7.05
C GLU A 67 -3.14 -6.52 6.92
N SER A 68 -3.64 -5.29 6.96
CA SER A 68 -2.80 -4.09 6.91
C SER A 68 -1.79 -4.12 8.05
N GLN A 69 -0.53 -3.84 7.71
CA GLN A 69 0.59 -3.75 8.65
C GLN A 69 0.85 -2.30 9.05
N ARG A 70 -0.08 -1.38 8.74
CA ARG A 70 0.04 0.05 9.03
C ARG A 70 0.27 0.33 10.51
N ASP A 71 -0.51 -0.26 11.40
CA ASP A 71 -0.36 -0.04 12.85
C ASP A 71 1.00 -0.55 13.32
N ARG A 72 1.37 -1.77 12.90
CA ARG A 72 2.70 -2.35 13.19
C ARG A 72 3.84 -1.48 12.67
N TRP A 73 3.66 -0.81 11.53
CA TRP A 73 4.66 0.09 10.97
C TRP A 73 4.88 1.30 11.88
N PHE A 74 3.79 1.92 12.37
CA PHE A 74 3.88 3.05 13.30
C PHE A 74 4.47 2.63 14.65
N ASP A 75 4.02 1.50 15.21
CA ASP A 75 4.53 0.96 16.47
C ASP A 75 6.05 0.72 16.40
N GLU A 76 6.52 0.21 15.26
CA GLU A 76 7.93 -0.09 15.04
C GLU A 76 8.79 1.17 14.90
N LEU A 77 8.27 2.23 14.25
CA LEU A 77 8.95 3.52 14.20
C LEU A 77 8.98 4.21 15.57
N GLU A 78 7.86 4.20 16.29
CA GLU A 78 7.78 4.75 17.65
C GLU A 78 8.76 4.04 18.59
N ARG A 79 8.85 2.71 18.52
CA ARG A 79 9.81 1.91 19.29
C ARG A 79 11.28 2.29 19.00
N ARG A 80 11.56 2.80 17.80
CA ARG A 80 12.87 3.32 17.39
C ARG A 80 13.05 4.81 17.71
N GLY A 81 12.01 5.48 18.21
CA GLY A 81 12.01 6.91 18.49
C GLY A 81 12.00 7.78 17.24
N ILE A 82 11.38 7.30 16.16
CA ILE A 82 11.31 7.99 14.86
C ILE A 82 9.89 8.53 14.69
N ASP A 83 9.75 9.85 14.53
CA ASP A 83 8.51 10.49 14.11
C ASP A 83 8.45 10.55 12.57
N PRO A 84 7.59 9.78 11.89
CA PRO A 84 7.54 9.76 10.43
C PRO A 84 7.09 11.09 9.79
N TRP A 85 6.61 12.05 10.58
CA TRP A 85 6.22 13.38 10.10
C TRP A 85 7.36 14.39 10.15
N GLU A 86 8.33 14.19 11.04
CA GLU A 86 9.44 15.14 11.31
C GLU A 86 10.82 14.56 10.97
N ASP A 87 11.00 13.24 11.11
CA ASP A 87 12.25 12.53 10.93
C ASP A 87 12.35 11.79 9.58
N GLU A 88 13.58 11.48 9.18
CA GLU A 88 13.84 10.64 8.00
C GLU A 88 13.49 9.17 8.29
N VAL A 89 12.48 8.66 7.58
CA VAL A 89 12.07 7.24 7.68
C VAL A 89 13.11 6.35 6.98
N PRO A 90 13.68 5.34 7.67
CA PRO A 90 14.69 4.45 7.08
C PRO A 90 14.20 3.75 5.81
N ALA A 91 15.11 3.51 4.87
CA ALA A 91 14.77 3.01 3.54
C ALA A 91 14.00 1.68 3.56
N GLU A 92 14.25 0.81 4.54
CA GLU A 92 13.53 -0.47 4.69
C GLU A 92 12.05 -0.31 5.08
N PHE A 93 11.65 0.84 5.63
CA PHE A 93 10.26 1.19 5.99
C PHE A 93 9.51 1.87 4.84
N GLN A 94 10.18 2.16 3.72
CA GLN A 94 9.54 2.73 2.55
C GLN A 94 8.87 1.67 1.65
N ASP A 95 9.20 0.40 1.84
CA ASP A 95 8.65 -0.73 1.08
C ASP A 95 8.40 -1.95 1.99
N ASP A 96 8.21 -3.14 1.42
CA ASP A 96 7.87 -4.36 2.14
C ASP A 96 9.08 -5.05 2.82
N ARG A 97 10.30 -4.53 2.68
CA ARG A 97 11.52 -5.17 3.23
C ARG A 97 11.50 -5.29 4.75
N TRP A 98 10.92 -4.34 5.48
CA TRP A 98 10.83 -4.43 6.94
C TRP A 98 9.93 -5.58 7.42
N LEU A 99 8.99 -6.06 6.59
CA LEU A 99 8.08 -7.15 6.96
C LEU A 99 8.80 -8.48 7.20
N ALA A 100 9.95 -8.69 6.55
CA ALA A 100 10.76 -9.89 6.73
C ALA A 100 11.60 -9.88 8.02
N ALA A 101 11.68 -8.74 8.71
CA ALA A 101 12.70 -8.50 9.74
C ALA A 101 12.36 -9.00 11.15
N LEU A 102 11.21 -9.64 11.41
CA LEU A 102 10.86 -10.09 12.77
C LEU A 102 10.19 -11.48 12.80
N PRO A 103 10.47 -12.30 13.84
CA PRO A 103 9.94 -13.66 13.95
C PRO A 103 8.42 -13.66 14.03
N ARG A 104 7.81 -14.69 13.45
CA ARG A 104 6.44 -15.09 13.79
C ARG A 104 6.51 -15.68 15.20
N ASP A 105 5.87 -15.02 16.17
CA ASP A 105 5.54 -15.65 17.45
C ASP A 105 4.64 -16.89 17.23
#